data_AF-A0A5J6SQW1-F1
#
_entry.id   AF-A0A5J6SQW1-F1
#
_cell.length_a   1.000
_cell.length_b   1.000
_cell.length_c   1.000
_cell.angle_alpha   90.00
_cell.angle_beta   90.00
_cell.angle_gamma   90.00
#
_symmetry.space_group_name_H-M   'P 1'
#
loop_
_entity.id
_entity.type
_entity.pdbx_description
1 polymer ?
#
loop_
_entity_poly.entity_id
_entity_poly.type
_entity_poly.pdbx_seq_one_letter_code
_entity_poly.pdbx_strand_id
1 'polypeptide(L)'
;MKTDHAIAQIERELAYTNFFRSFLFFLTQTIESLLTYESLPIETNNQLEQDLMTSISSLRNMHVSIFTKKTLYSKVLNNQSMSQPFDDDQAREIWPLLQQLKTEIEHCTFLNEDYKSQCRNTLDQILHYYLLNSATSPIMIESNLHAPPPWLSKSFSIRRCELLS
;
A
#
# COMPACT_ATOMS: atom_id res chain seq x y z
N MET A 1 -26.04 2.96 -22.87
CA MET A 1 -25.63 1.85 -21.99
C MET A 1 -24.13 1.76 -21.73
N LYS A 2 -23.21 1.68 -22.72
CA LYS A 2 -21.76 1.69 -22.43
C LYS A 2 -21.24 3.05 -21.93
N THR A 3 -21.77 4.14 -22.48
CA THR A 3 -21.41 5.52 -22.12
C THR A 3 -21.80 5.88 -20.68
N ASP A 4 -22.96 5.41 -20.22
CA ASP A 4 -23.47 5.71 -18.87
C ASP A 4 -22.62 5.05 -17.77
N HIS A 5 -22.11 3.84 -18.02
CA HIS A 5 -21.22 3.14 -17.09
C HIS A 5 -19.83 3.80 -16.98
N ALA A 6 -19.29 4.30 -18.09
CA ALA A 6 -18.00 4.97 -18.10
C ALA A 6 -18.04 6.29 -17.30
N ILE A 7 -19.10 7.08 -17.48
CA ILE A 7 -19.31 8.33 -16.72
C ILE A 7 -19.47 8.03 -15.22
N ALA A 8 -20.33 7.07 -14.86
CA ALA A 8 -20.53 6.68 -13.46
C ALA A 8 -19.25 6.14 -12.80
N GLN A 9 -18.35 5.53 -13.57
CA GLN A 9 -17.05 5.09 -13.06
C GLN A 9 -16.12 6.27 -12.77
N ILE A 10 -16.02 7.24 -13.70
CA ILE A 10 -15.21 8.46 -13.51
C ILE A 10 -15.67 9.22 -12.26
N GLU A 11 -16.98 9.39 -12.08
CA GLU A 11 -17.55 10.06 -10.89
C GLU A 11 -17.18 9.36 -9.58
N ARG A 12 -17.21 8.01 -9.56
CA ARG A 12 -16.80 7.23 -8.39
C ARG A 12 -15.31 7.37 -8.10
N GLU A 13 -14.48 7.39 -9.12
CA GLU A 13 -13.03 7.57 -8.98
C GLU A 13 -12.68 8.96 -8.45
N LEU A 14 -13.35 10.01 -8.94
CA LEU A 14 -13.22 11.37 -8.40
C LEU A 14 -13.70 11.47 -6.95
N ALA A 15 -14.87 10.91 -6.63
CA ALA A 15 -15.41 10.88 -5.28
C ALA A 15 -14.46 10.17 -4.31
N TYR A 16 -13.87 9.05 -4.75
CA TYR A 16 -12.87 8.34 -3.98
C TYR A 16 -11.61 9.18 -3.74
N THR A 17 -11.04 9.80 -4.78
CA THR A 17 -9.83 10.63 -4.64
C THR A 17 -10.07 11.76 -3.65
N ASN A 18 -11.22 12.44 -3.76
CA ASN A 18 -11.62 13.48 -2.81
C ASN A 18 -11.75 12.94 -1.39
N PHE A 19 -12.42 11.80 -1.20
CA PHE A 19 -12.53 11.16 0.11
C PHE A 19 -11.15 10.83 0.68
N PHE A 20 -10.28 10.20 -0.12
CA PHE A 20 -8.95 9.77 0.31
C PHE A 20 -8.11 10.96 0.76
N ARG A 21 -8.12 12.04 -0.02
CA ARG A 21 -7.45 13.30 0.33
C ARG A 21 -7.99 13.90 1.63
N SER A 22 -9.31 14.04 1.75
CA SER A 22 -9.94 14.59 2.96
C SER A 22 -9.63 13.73 4.19
N PHE A 23 -9.61 12.41 4.03
CA PHE A 23 -9.29 11.50 5.12
C PHE A 23 -7.83 11.58 5.54
N LEU A 24 -6.89 11.68 4.60
CA LEU A 24 -5.47 11.91 4.92
C LEU A 24 -5.28 13.21 5.70
N PHE A 25 -5.95 14.29 5.27
CA PHE A 25 -5.90 15.56 5.97
C PHE A 25 -6.43 15.45 7.41
N PHE A 26 -7.55 14.74 7.59
CA PHE A 26 -8.11 14.45 8.92
C PHE A 26 -7.12 13.69 9.82
N LEU A 27 -6.41 12.68 9.27
CA LEU A 27 -5.41 11.92 10.03
C LEU A 27 -4.22 12.78 10.46
N THR A 28 -3.71 13.62 9.56
CA THR A 28 -2.65 14.59 9.88
C THR A 28 -3.07 15.53 11.00
N GLN A 29 -4.27 16.12 10.93
CA GLN A 29 -4.80 16.98 11.99
C GLN A 29 -4.96 16.23 13.33
N THR A 30 -5.27 14.94 13.29
CA THR A 30 -5.35 14.09 14.48
C THR A 30 -3.97 13.89 15.11
N ILE A 31 -2.92 13.69 14.30
CA ILE A 31 -1.54 13.58 14.80
C ILE A 31 -1.04 14.91 15.33
N GLU A 32 -1.34 16.03 14.67
CA GLU A 32 -1.02 17.37 15.16
C GLU A 32 -1.65 17.62 16.54
N SER A 33 -2.86 17.12 16.76
CA SER A 33 -3.53 17.18 18.07
C SER A 33 -2.75 16.37 19.12
N LEU A 34 -2.29 15.15 18.79
CA LEU A 34 -1.44 14.36 19.69
C LEU A 34 -0.11 15.06 20.03
N LEU A 35 0.49 15.75 19.07
CA LEU A 35 1.74 16.49 19.25
C LEU A 35 1.56 17.78 20.08
N THR A 36 0.42 18.44 19.94
CA THR A 36 0.19 19.76 20.57
C THR A 36 -0.28 19.63 22.02
N TYR A 37 -1.03 18.57 22.35
CA TYR A 37 -1.59 18.36 23.67
C TYR A 37 -0.72 17.38 24.48
N GLU A 38 0.46 17.82 24.92
CA GLU A 38 1.35 17.06 25.83
C GLU A 38 0.69 16.59 27.14
N SER A 39 -0.48 17.13 27.48
CA SER A 39 -1.19 16.87 28.75
C SER A 39 -2.47 16.04 28.64
N LEU A 40 -2.67 15.31 27.54
CA LEU A 40 -3.81 14.39 27.45
C LEU A 40 -3.73 13.30 28.52
N PRO A 41 -4.86 12.90 29.13
CA PRO A 41 -4.90 11.71 29.97
C PRO A 41 -4.36 10.50 29.22
N ILE A 42 -3.56 9.66 29.89
CA ILE A 42 -2.90 8.49 29.30
C ILE A 42 -3.91 7.58 28.56
N GLU A 43 -5.09 7.37 29.15
CA GLU A 43 -6.15 6.56 28.56
C GLU A 43 -6.69 7.16 27.25
N THR A 44 -6.89 8.48 27.22
CA THR A 44 -7.34 9.20 26.02
C THR A 44 -6.27 9.15 24.93
N ASN A 45 -5.01 9.33 25.28
CA ASN A 45 -3.91 9.27 24.33
C ASN A 45 -3.78 7.86 23.72
N ASN A 46 -3.80 6.82 24.55
CA ASN A 46 -3.78 5.43 24.08
C ASN A 46 -4.98 5.09 23.17
N GLN A 47 -6.18 5.60 23.48
CA GLN A 47 -7.35 5.44 22.61
C GLN A 47 -7.15 6.15 21.26
N LEU A 48 -6.64 7.38 21.26
CA LEU A 48 -6.36 8.12 20.02
C LEU A 48 -5.31 7.41 19.15
N GLU A 49 -4.25 6.87 19.74
CA GLU A 49 -3.27 6.07 19.02
C GLU A 49 -3.88 4.82 18.38
N GLN A 50 -4.75 4.12 19.12
CA GLN A 50 -5.47 2.96 18.61
C GLN A 50 -6.43 3.34 17.47
N ASP A 51 -7.13 4.46 17.60
CA ASP A 51 -8.06 4.97 16.59
C ASP A 51 -7.30 5.39 15.32
N LEU A 52 -6.14 6.00 15.48
CA LEU A 52 -5.24 6.37 14.38
C LEU A 52 -4.77 5.13 13.61
N MET A 53 -4.29 4.12 14.33
CA MET A 53 -3.86 2.83 13.77
C MET A 53 -5.00 2.10 13.04
N THR A 54 -6.19 2.09 13.64
CA THR A 54 -7.40 1.49 13.04
C THR A 54 -7.83 2.26 11.79
N SER A 55 -7.74 3.59 11.82
CA SER A 55 -8.12 4.47 10.70
C SER A 55 -7.17 4.30 9.52
N ILE A 56 -5.86 4.26 9.76
CA ILE A 56 -4.84 3.99 8.74
C ILE A 56 -5.02 2.59 8.14
N SER A 57 -5.32 1.59 8.97
CA SER A 57 -5.62 0.23 8.50
C SER A 57 -6.88 0.18 7.63
N SER A 58 -7.92 0.94 8.00
CA SER A 58 -9.15 1.06 7.22
C SER A 58 -8.92 1.74 5.89
N LEU A 59 -8.08 2.79 5.88
CA LEU A 59 -7.66 3.48 4.66
C LEU A 59 -6.95 2.53 3.69
N ARG A 60 -6.01 1.72 4.19
CA ARG A 60 -5.34 0.67 3.41
C ARG A 60 -6.34 -0.31 2.81
N ASN A 61 -7.26 -0.84 3.61
CA ASN A 61 -8.23 -1.81 3.13
C ASN A 61 -9.14 -1.24 2.04
N MET A 62 -9.55 0.02 2.18
CA MET A 62 -10.30 0.72 1.15
C MET A 62 -9.48 0.90 -0.13
N HIS A 63 -8.23 1.34 0.00
CA HIS A 63 -7.30 1.54 -1.10
C HIS A 63 -7.09 0.24 -1.90
N VAL A 64 -6.77 -0.85 -1.21
CA VAL A 64 -6.57 -2.18 -1.80
C VAL A 64 -7.83 -2.71 -2.46
N SER A 65 -9.01 -2.52 -1.85
CA SER A 65 -10.29 -2.97 -2.40
C SER A 65 -10.60 -2.28 -3.74
N ILE A 66 -10.37 -0.97 -3.82
CA ILE A 66 -10.60 -0.21 -5.05
C ILE A 66 -9.54 -0.55 -6.10
N PHE A 67 -8.28 -0.65 -5.70
CA PHE A 67 -7.18 -1.10 -6.56
C PHE A 67 -7.52 -2.44 -7.22
N THR A 68 -7.83 -3.45 -6.41
CA THR A 68 -8.09 -4.83 -6.87
C THR A 68 -9.26 -4.86 -7.85
N LYS A 69 -10.34 -4.12 -7.55
CA LYS A 69 -11.50 -4.04 -8.45
C LYS A 69 -11.12 -3.37 -9.77
N LYS A 70 -10.42 -2.24 -9.76
CA LYS A 70 -10.01 -1.53 -10.99
C LYS A 70 -9.09 -2.40 -11.87
N THR A 71 -8.13 -3.09 -11.27
CA THR A 71 -7.25 -4.02 -12.00
C THR A 71 -8.04 -5.18 -12.61
N LEU A 72 -9.00 -5.76 -11.89
CA LEU A 72 -9.87 -6.83 -12.42
C LEU A 72 -10.71 -6.32 -13.60
N TYR A 73 -11.33 -5.15 -13.48
CA TYR A 73 -12.12 -4.56 -14.57
C TYR A 73 -11.27 -4.30 -15.82
N SER A 74 -10.06 -3.75 -15.68
CA SER A 74 -9.19 -3.51 -16.83
C SER A 74 -8.76 -4.81 -17.52
N LYS A 75 -8.41 -5.85 -16.75
CA LYS A 75 -8.06 -7.16 -17.29
C LYS A 75 -9.22 -7.80 -18.06
N VAL A 76 -10.45 -7.67 -17.56
CA VAL A 76 -11.65 -8.26 -18.19
C VAL A 76 -12.10 -7.47 -19.43
N LEU A 77 -12.00 -6.15 -19.43
CA LEU A 77 -12.54 -5.31 -20.50
C LEU A 77 -11.54 -4.98 -21.62
N ASN A 78 -10.26 -4.77 -21.29
CA ASN A 78 -9.29 -4.17 -22.22
C ASN A 78 -8.14 -5.09 -22.62
N ASN A 79 -8.04 -6.32 -22.10
CA ASN A 79 -6.89 -7.22 -22.34
C ASN A 79 -5.52 -6.57 -22.04
N GLN A 80 -5.50 -5.50 -21.23
CA GLN A 80 -4.28 -4.79 -20.84
C GLN A 80 -3.69 -5.44 -19.58
N SER A 81 -2.38 -5.72 -19.61
CA SER A 81 -1.72 -6.50 -18.55
C SER A 81 -1.50 -5.70 -17.25
N MET A 82 -1.52 -4.37 -17.31
CA MET A 82 -1.34 -3.47 -16.17
C MET A 82 -2.15 -2.19 -16.38
N SER A 83 -3.23 -1.97 -15.61
CA SER A 83 -3.83 -0.64 -15.47
C SER A 83 -3.37 0.00 -14.18
N GLN A 84 -2.87 1.23 -14.28
CA GLN A 84 -2.60 2.04 -13.09
C GLN A 84 -3.91 2.29 -12.31
N PRO A 85 -3.86 2.29 -10.96
CA PRO A 85 -5.05 2.46 -10.13
C PRO A 85 -5.57 3.89 -10.11
N PHE A 86 -4.69 4.85 -10.36
CA PHE A 86 -4.94 6.27 -10.42
C PHE A 86 -4.30 6.77 -11.72
N ASP A 87 -4.91 7.74 -12.37
CA ASP A 87 -4.18 8.49 -13.39
C ASP A 87 -2.97 9.17 -12.74
N ASP A 88 -1.91 9.41 -13.51
CA ASP A 88 -0.66 9.99 -13.03
C ASP A 88 -0.88 11.30 -12.23
N ASP A 89 -1.95 12.04 -12.52
CA ASP A 89 -2.32 13.27 -11.80
C ASP A 89 -2.80 12.99 -10.37
N GLN A 90 -3.68 12.01 -10.20
CA GLN A 90 -4.20 11.61 -8.89
C GLN A 90 -3.09 10.97 -8.02
N ALA A 91 -2.20 10.19 -8.64
CA ALA A 91 -1.03 9.66 -7.95
C ALA A 91 -0.07 10.77 -7.48
N ARG A 92 0.17 11.78 -8.32
CA ARG A 92 0.98 12.96 -7.99
C ARG A 92 0.41 13.79 -6.84
N GLU A 93 -0.91 13.84 -6.67
CA GLU A 93 -1.56 14.56 -5.57
C GLU A 93 -1.53 13.77 -4.25
N ILE A 94 -1.79 12.47 -4.30
CA ILE A 94 -1.98 11.64 -3.09
C ILE A 94 -0.65 11.19 -2.47
N TRP A 95 0.36 10.92 -3.30
CA TRP A 95 1.64 10.41 -2.83
C TRP A 95 2.36 11.34 -1.83
N PRO A 96 2.46 12.66 -2.06
CA PRO A 96 3.06 13.58 -1.10
C PRO A 96 2.34 13.59 0.25
N LEU A 97 1.00 13.49 0.24
CA LEU A 97 0.19 13.48 1.46
C LEU A 97 0.47 12.21 2.31
N LEU A 98 0.62 11.05 1.65
CA LEU A 98 1.00 9.81 2.33
C LEU A 98 2.43 9.89 2.93
N GLN A 99 3.37 10.49 2.21
CA GLN A 99 4.73 10.71 2.70
C GLN A 99 4.76 11.68 3.89
N GLN A 100 3.97 12.75 3.83
CA GLN A 100 3.81 13.68 4.94
C GLN A 100 3.24 12.95 6.17
N LEU A 101 2.14 12.22 6.02
CA LEU A 101 1.51 11.47 7.11
C LEU A 101 2.48 10.46 7.74
N LYS A 102 3.26 9.75 6.92
CA LYS A 102 4.31 8.84 7.40
C LYS A 102 5.37 9.58 8.21
N THR A 103 5.82 10.74 7.72
CA THR A 103 6.80 11.57 8.41
C THR A 103 6.26 12.04 9.76
N GLU A 104 5.01 12.47 9.84
CA GLU A 104 4.37 12.89 11.09
C GLU A 104 4.27 11.74 12.11
N ILE A 105 3.89 10.54 11.67
CA ILE A 105 3.90 9.34 12.53
C ILE A 105 5.29 9.06 13.11
N GLU A 106 6.35 9.19 12.29
CA GLU A 106 7.73 8.94 12.76
C GLU A 106 8.17 9.94 13.84
N HIS A 107 7.78 11.20 13.71
CA HIS A 107 8.11 12.24 14.69
C HIS A 107 7.20 12.24 15.91
N CYS A 108 6.01 11.64 15.81
CA CYS A 108 5.10 11.50 16.93
C CYS A 108 5.59 10.46 17.94
N THR A 109 5.53 10.81 19.23
CA THR A 109 5.85 9.87 20.32
C THR A 109 4.58 9.13 20.70
N PHE A 110 4.57 7.82 20.46
CA PHE A 110 3.46 6.96 20.86
C PHE A 110 3.74 6.39 22.25
N LEU A 111 2.70 6.25 23.06
CA LEU A 111 2.70 5.46 24.28
C LEU A 111 2.85 3.97 23.96
N ASN A 112 2.23 3.53 22.86
CA ASN A 112 2.32 2.16 22.38
C ASN A 112 3.09 2.07 21.05
N GLU A 113 4.35 1.63 21.13
CA GLU A 113 5.23 1.45 19.96
C GLU A 113 4.71 0.42 18.94
N ASP A 114 3.88 -0.55 19.36
CA ASP A 114 3.27 -1.49 18.42
C ASP A 114 2.28 -0.80 17.50
N TYR A 115 1.55 0.21 18.00
CA TYR A 115 0.63 1.00 17.19
C TYR A 115 1.41 1.86 16.19
N LYS A 116 2.49 2.52 16.61
CA LYS A 116 3.38 3.28 15.73
C LYS A 116 3.95 2.41 14.61
N SER A 117 4.48 1.24 14.97
CA SER A 117 5.04 0.27 14.03
C SER A 117 3.99 -0.20 13.01
N GLN A 118 2.76 -0.48 13.46
CA GLN A 118 1.66 -0.87 12.58
C GLN A 118 1.22 0.26 11.63
N CYS A 119 1.12 1.51 12.12
CA CYS A 119 0.86 2.68 11.29
C CYS A 119 1.90 2.80 10.18
N ARG A 120 3.19 2.75 10.54
CA ARG A 120 4.31 2.83 9.59
C ARG A 120 4.24 1.73 8.54
N ASN A 121 4.15 0.47 8.98
CA ASN A 121 4.11 -0.68 8.08
C ASN A 121 2.91 -0.61 7.13
N THR A 122 1.77 -0.11 7.62
CA THR A 122 0.58 0.07 6.80
C THR A 122 0.76 1.17 5.76
N LEU A 123 1.30 2.32 6.14
CA LEU A 123 1.60 3.41 5.21
C LEU A 123 2.62 2.99 4.14
N ASP A 124 3.65 2.23 4.53
CA ASP A 124 4.62 1.67 3.58
C ASP A 124 3.96 0.74 2.56
N GLN A 125 3.02 -0.09 2.99
CA GLN A 125 2.26 -0.94 2.08
C GLN A 125 1.43 -0.11 1.11
N ILE A 126 0.78 0.98 1.56
CA ILE A 126 0.04 1.88 0.67
C ILE A 126 1.00 2.55 -0.33
N LEU A 127 2.11 3.09 0.14
CA LEU A 127 3.12 3.78 -0.69
C LEU A 127 3.74 2.84 -1.74
N HIS A 128 3.90 1.57 -1.43
CA HIS A 128 4.43 0.57 -2.36
C HIS A 128 3.56 0.40 -3.61
N TYR A 129 2.23 0.57 -3.50
CA TYR A 129 1.33 0.57 -4.66
C TYR A 129 1.60 1.73 -5.62
N TYR A 130 2.21 2.82 -5.16
CA TYR A 130 2.58 3.94 -6.02
C TYR A 130 3.98 3.75 -6.63
N LEU A 131 4.94 3.20 -5.87
CA LEU A 131 6.32 2.94 -6.34
C LEU A 131 6.40 1.85 -7.42
N LEU A 132 5.65 0.75 -7.28
CA LEU A 132 5.59 -0.29 -8.31
C LEU A 132 5.08 0.22 -9.66
N ASN A 133 4.36 1.35 -9.65
CA ASN A 133 3.69 1.91 -10.82
C ASN A 133 4.37 3.18 -11.35
N SER A 134 5.23 3.86 -10.57
CA SER A 134 6.11 4.93 -11.06
C SER A 134 7.34 4.37 -11.76
N ALA A 135 7.70 3.11 -11.45
CA ALA A 135 8.74 2.39 -12.15
C ALA A 135 8.18 1.81 -13.46
N THR A 136 8.34 2.56 -14.56
CA THR A 136 8.78 1.99 -15.83
C THR A 136 10.21 1.41 -15.71
N SER A 137 10.51 0.73 -14.59
CA SER A 137 11.58 -0.24 -14.59
C SER A 137 10.88 -1.50 -15.06
N PRO A 138 10.97 -1.87 -16.35
CA PRO A 138 10.68 -3.25 -16.68
C PRO A 138 11.52 -4.05 -15.70
N ILE A 139 10.89 -4.96 -14.96
CA ILE A 139 11.64 -6.08 -14.43
C ILE A 139 12.27 -6.68 -15.69
N MET A 140 13.50 -6.28 -15.99
CA MET A 140 14.34 -6.99 -16.92
C MET A 140 14.58 -8.30 -16.22
N ILE A 141 13.66 -9.22 -16.43
CA ILE A 141 13.98 -10.62 -16.37
C ILE A 141 15.05 -10.73 -17.44
N GLU A 142 16.33 -10.64 -17.04
CA GLU A 142 17.40 -11.16 -17.86
C GLU A 142 16.94 -12.56 -18.20
N SER A 143 16.55 -12.75 -19.46
CA SER A 143 16.18 -14.05 -19.95
C SER A 143 17.45 -14.87 -19.88
N ASN A 144 17.69 -15.52 -18.75
CA ASN A 144 18.64 -16.60 -18.63
C ASN A 144 18.04 -17.72 -19.47
N LEU A 145 18.21 -17.61 -20.80
CA LEU A 145 17.85 -18.58 -21.83
C LEU A 145 18.47 -19.96 -21.57
N HIS A 146 19.28 -20.10 -20.53
CA HIS A 146 19.98 -21.32 -20.14
C HIS A 146 19.81 -21.72 -18.67
N ALA A 147 18.98 -21.05 -17.87
CA ALA A 147 18.69 -21.57 -16.53
C ALA A 147 17.76 -22.79 -16.67
N PRO A 148 18.21 -24.01 -16.35
CA PRO A 148 17.32 -25.16 -16.38
C PRO A 148 16.21 -24.90 -15.34
N PRO A 149 14.96 -25.25 -15.65
CA PRO A 149 13.87 -25.14 -14.71
C PRO A 149 14.22 -25.79 -13.37
N PRO A 150 13.70 -25.27 -12.24
CA PRO A 150 14.05 -25.78 -10.90
C PRO A 150 13.75 -27.28 -10.72
N TRP A 151 12.79 -27.83 -11.46
CA TRP A 151 12.47 -29.27 -11.49
C TRP A 151 13.44 -30.15 -12.29
N LEU A 152 14.39 -29.54 -13.01
CA LEU A 152 15.48 -30.19 -13.74
C LEU A 152 16.84 -30.02 -13.04
N SER A 153 16.86 -29.45 -11.82
CA SER A 153 18.06 -29.46 -11.00
C SER A 153 18.47 -30.92 -10.77
N LYS A 154 19.61 -31.32 -11.35
CA LYS A 154 20.17 -32.66 -11.13
C LYS A 154 20.37 -32.79 -9.63
N SER A 155 19.53 -33.62 -9.03
CA SER A 155 19.67 -34.10 -7.66
C SER A 155 21.14 -34.35 -7.36
N PHE A 156 21.67 -33.64 -6.36
CA PHE A 156 22.97 -33.98 -5.80
C PHE A 156 22.90 -35.44 -5.39
N SER A 157 23.64 -36.27 -6.13
CA SER A 157 23.84 -37.68 -5.82
C SER A 157 24.48 -37.72 -4.43
N ILE A 158 23.67 -37.99 -3.41
CA ILE A 158 24.14 -38.29 -2.06
C ILE A 158 25.03 -39.52 -2.24
N ARG A 159 26.35 -39.32 -2.26
CA ARG A 159 27.30 -40.42 -2.14
C ARG A 159 27.06 -41.04 -0.78
N ARG A 160 26.38 -42.18 -0.82
CA ARG A 160 26.20 -43.15 0.24
C ARG A 160 27.55 -43.35 0.93
N CYS A 161 27.61 -43.11 2.23
CA CYS A 161 28.68 -43.61 3.07
C CYS A 161 28.70 -45.13 2.92
N GLU A 162 29.70 -45.66 2.22
CA GLU A 162 30.08 -47.05 2.37
C GLU A 162 30.85 -47.16 3.69
N LEU A 163 30.09 -47.50 4.73
CA LEU A 163 30.59 -48.41 5.75
C LEU A 163 31.05 -49.67 5.02
N LEU A 164 32.30 -50.09 5.21
CA LEU A 164 32.69 -51.49 5.33
C LEU A 164 34.17 -51.61 5.77
N SER A 165 34.31 -52.37 6.86
CA SER A 165 35.50 -53.10 7.38
C SER A 165 36.72 -52.31 7.85
#